data_AF-A0A523RY50-F1
#
_entry.id   AF-A0A523RY50-F1
#
_cell.length_a   1.000
_cell.length_b   1.000
_cell.length_c   1.000
_cell.angle_alpha   90.00
_cell.angle_beta   90.00
_cell.angle_gamma   90.00
#
_symmetry.space_group_name_H-M   'P 1'
#
loop_
_entity.id
_entity.type
_entity.pdbx_description
1 polymer ?
#
loop_
_entity_poly.entity_id
_entity_poly.type
_entity_poly.pdbx_seq_one_letter_code
_entity_poly.pdbx_strand_id
1 'polypeptide(L)'
;MILDIDLAAGGVSITFVDNATLLYDINVEVNNNTLTTDGEPTVTFTANTIGLDYTAAGVNITLGSGVNYTIDIVAAAGGVSIALVDGAHVGDVTVLVTAGGITFVMTDDVVLLGNSTFDLESTVGGITIVADLPTGPGGSIECSTGLGGVDITAVGWVEITASHYETADYGTTSQSLTILAQTTTGGIDAIVT
;
A
#
# COMPACT_ATOMS: atom_id res chain seq x y z
N MET A 1 -1.11 -10.46 10.96
CA MET A 1 0.36 -10.37 10.81
C MET A 1 0.65 -8.94 10.43
N ILE A 2 1.68 -8.31 11.00
CA ILE A 2 2.06 -6.94 10.60
C ILE A 2 3.31 -7.06 9.72
N LEU A 3 3.30 -6.40 8.56
CA LEU A 3 4.50 -6.08 7.81
C LEU A 3 4.85 -4.62 8.12
N ASP A 4 6.05 -4.37 8.64
CA ASP A 4 6.53 -3.07 9.09
C ASP A 4 7.90 -2.79 8.45
N ILE A 5 7.95 -1.80 7.56
CA ILE A 5 9.18 -1.43 6.83
C ILE A 5 9.44 0.07 7.01
N ASP A 6 10.60 0.39 7.58
CA ASP A 6 11.11 1.76 7.73
C ASP A 6 12.41 1.92 6.95
N LEU A 7 12.42 2.82 5.97
CA LEU A 7 13.59 3.15 5.16
C LEU A 7 13.86 4.66 5.12
N ALA A 8 15.09 5.06 5.39
CA ALA A 8 15.49 6.46 5.17
C ALA A 8 15.69 6.78 3.68
N ALA A 9 16.03 5.79 2.84
CA ALA A 9 16.13 5.94 1.40
C ALA A 9 15.95 4.59 0.66
N GLY A 10 15.48 4.65 -0.58
CA GLY A 10 15.37 3.49 -1.46
C GLY A 10 13.92 3.16 -1.81
N GLY A 11 13.66 1.92 -2.21
CA GLY A 11 12.35 1.56 -2.74
C GLY A 11 11.80 0.29 -2.11
N VAL A 12 10.49 0.23 -1.95
CA VAL A 12 9.78 -0.96 -1.48
C VAL A 12 8.85 -1.45 -2.58
N SER A 13 8.94 -2.72 -2.92
CA SER A 13 8.03 -3.41 -3.84
C SER A 13 7.39 -4.58 -3.11
N ILE A 14 6.06 -4.60 -3.04
CA ILE A 14 5.28 -5.66 -2.39
C ILE A 14 4.40 -6.33 -3.44
N THR A 15 4.41 -7.67 -3.47
CA THR A 15 3.48 -8.49 -4.24
C THR A 15 2.98 -9.65 -3.39
N PHE A 16 1.86 -10.24 -3.80
CA PHE A 16 1.32 -11.46 -3.22
C PHE A 16 1.45 -12.65 -4.16
N VAL A 17 1.42 -13.85 -3.59
CA VAL A 17 1.27 -15.12 -4.30
C VAL A 17 0.30 -16.02 -3.54
N ASP A 18 -0.54 -16.78 -4.25
CA ASP A 18 -1.34 -17.83 -3.62
C ASP A 18 -0.46 -19.02 -3.21
N ASN A 19 0.13 -18.90 -2.02
CA ASN A 19 0.91 -19.93 -1.37
C ASN A 19 0.69 -19.88 0.14
N ALA A 20 -0.20 -20.73 0.64
CA ALA A 20 -0.53 -20.81 2.06
C ALA A 20 0.63 -21.24 2.98
N THR A 21 1.73 -21.77 2.42
CA THR A 21 2.91 -22.18 3.19
C THR A 21 4.00 -21.11 3.25
N LEU A 22 3.95 -20.13 2.34
CA LEU A 22 4.82 -18.97 2.38
C LEU A 22 4.25 -17.96 3.38
N LEU A 23 5.07 -17.53 4.33
CA LEU A 23 4.75 -16.36 5.13
C LEU A 23 5.27 -15.12 4.39
N TYR A 24 6.58 -14.98 4.28
CA TYR A 24 7.22 -13.91 3.52
C TYR A 24 8.50 -14.41 2.85
N ASP A 25 8.83 -13.79 1.72
CA ASP A 25 10.15 -13.79 1.10
C ASP A 25 10.57 -12.34 0.90
N ILE A 26 11.70 -11.94 1.50
CA ILE A 26 12.19 -10.56 1.47
C ILE A 26 13.62 -10.58 0.92
N ASN A 27 13.79 -9.97 -0.23
CA ASN A 27 15.09 -9.71 -0.83
C ASN A 27 15.47 -8.24 -0.62
N VAL A 28 16.61 -8.00 0.02
CA VAL A 28 17.12 -6.67 0.33
C VAL A 28 18.41 -6.42 -0.46
N GLU A 29 18.38 -5.40 -1.31
CA GLU A 29 19.51 -4.95 -2.11
C GLU A 29 20.09 -3.66 -1.53
N VAL A 30 21.38 -3.69 -1.19
CA VAL A 30 22.07 -2.58 -0.54
C VAL A 30 23.34 -2.24 -1.31
N ASN A 31 23.60 -0.94 -1.48
CA ASN A 31 24.86 -0.46 -2.05
C ASN A 31 26.05 -0.81 -1.15
N ASN A 32 27.18 -1.22 -1.74
CA ASN A 32 28.39 -1.56 -0.98
C ASN A 32 28.87 -0.47 -0.01
N ASN A 33 28.69 0.80 -0.38
CA ASN A 33 29.05 1.91 0.49
C ASN A 33 28.21 1.91 1.77
N THR A 34 26.88 1.75 1.64
CA THR A 34 25.93 1.63 2.76
C THR A 34 26.23 0.39 3.59
N LEU A 35 26.49 -0.77 2.97
CA LEU A 35 26.90 -1.97 3.71
C LEU A 35 28.18 -1.75 4.54
N THR A 36 29.13 -0.99 4.00
CA THR A 36 30.40 -0.70 4.69
C THR A 36 30.19 0.22 5.90
N THR A 37 29.25 1.15 5.83
CA THR A 37 29.00 2.12 6.91
C THR A 37 28.01 1.61 7.94
N ASP A 38 26.95 0.94 7.49
CA ASP A 38 25.75 0.69 8.28
C ASP A 38 25.57 -0.81 8.60
N GLY A 39 26.40 -1.68 8.00
CA GLY A 39 26.34 -3.13 8.18
C GLY A 39 25.25 -3.80 7.34
N GLU A 40 25.07 -5.10 7.51
CA GLU A 40 24.06 -5.86 6.77
C GLU A 40 22.64 -5.56 7.29
N PRO A 41 21.64 -5.40 6.40
CA PRO A 41 20.25 -5.25 6.80
C PRO A 41 19.76 -6.52 7.52
N THR A 42 18.92 -6.35 8.53
CA THR A 42 18.35 -7.48 9.29
C THR A 42 16.83 -7.41 9.23
N VAL A 43 16.21 -8.45 8.65
CA VAL A 43 14.77 -8.67 8.77
C VAL A 43 14.49 -9.36 10.10
N THR A 44 13.55 -8.84 10.87
CA THR A 44 13.15 -9.38 12.17
C THR A 44 11.76 -10.00 12.10
N PHE A 45 11.53 -11.00 12.94
CA PHE A 45 10.20 -11.58 13.13
C PHE A 45 9.91 -11.73 14.62
N THR A 46 9.16 -10.80 15.20
CA THR A 46 8.85 -10.77 16.63
C THR A 46 7.39 -10.41 16.85
N ALA A 47 6.71 -11.14 17.73
CA ALA A 47 5.32 -10.86 18.11
C ALA A 47 4.32 -10.75 16.93
N ASN A 48 4.53 -11.55 15.86
CA ASN A 48 3.76 -11.48 14.61
C ASN A 48 3.92 -10.16 13.82
N THR A 49 5.09 -9.54 13.95
CA THR A 49 5.53 -8.44 13.10
C THR A 49 6.77 -8.87 12.34
N ILE A 50 6.72 -8.72 11.01
CA ILE A 50 7.86 -8.81 10.11
C ILE A 50 8.41 -7.39 9.97
N GLY A 51 9.61 -7.14 10.50
CA GLY A 51 10.17 -5.80 10.60
C GLY A 51 11.46 -5.63 9.81
N LEU A 52 11.63 -4.51 9.12
CA LEU A 52 12.92 -4.06 8.56
C LEU A 52 13.06 -2.54 8.78
N ASP A 53 14.07 -2.15 9.55
CA ASP A 53 14.51 -0.76 9.70
C ASP A 53 15.92 -0.65 9.10
N TYR A 54 16.07 0.16 8.05
CA TYR A 54 17.36 0.31 7.38
C TYR A 54 17.56 1.65 6.69
N THR A 55 18.81 2.12 6.61
CA THR A 55 19.11 3.46 6.10
C THR A 55 18.90 3.59 4.59
N ALA A 56 19.39 2.66 3.78
CA ALA A 56 19.21 2.75 2.33
C ALA A 56 19.17 1.37 1.65
N ALA A 57 18.01 0.97 1.12
CA ALA A 57 17.87 -0.32 0.45
C ALA A 57 16.78 -0.34 -0.63
N GLY A 58 16.96 -1.19 -1.64
CA GLY A 58 15.85 -1.71 -2.44
C GLY A 58 15.29 -2.96 -1.77
N VAL A 59 13.99 -2.99 -1.48
CA VAL A 59 13.34 -4.09 -0.77
C VAL A 59 12.25 -4.67 -1.67
N ASN A 60 12.39 -5.95 -2.00
CA ASN A 60 11.37 -6.70 -2.72
C ASN A 60 10.75 -7.72 -1.77
N ILE A 61 9.44 -7.67 -1.62
CA ILE A 61 8.67 -8.43 -0.64
C ILE A 61 7.63 -9.25 -1.39
N THR A 62 7.65 -10.57 -1.20
CA THR A 62 6.58 -11.47 -1.63
C THR A 62 5.89 -12.05 -0.41
N LEU A 63 4.59 -11.82 -0.27
CA LEU A 63 3.77 -12.35 0.81
C LEU A 63 2.92 -13.53 0.32
N GLY A 64 2.75 -14.55 1.16
CA GLY A 64 1.89 -15.70 0.84
C GLY A 64 0.49 -15.58 1.45
N SER A 65 -0.45 -16.39 0.95
CA SER A 65 -1.88 -16.38 1.30
C SER A 65 -2.24 -17.04 2.65
N GLY A 66 -1.24 -17.54 3.40
CA GLY A 66 -1.47 -18.37 4.60
C GLY A 66 -2.00 -17.60 5.81
N VAL A 67 -1.84 -16.27 5.85
CA VAL A 67 -2.27 -15.40 6.95
C VAL A 67 -2.78 -14.07 6.40
N ASN A 68 -3.44 -13.30 7.27
CA ASN A 68 -3.88 -11.95 6.96
C ASN A 68 -2.81 -10.94 7.37
N TYR A 69 -2.53 -9.96 6.51
CA TYR A 69 -1.55 -8.91 6.75
C TYR A 69 -2.20 -7.56 7.01
N THR A 70 -1.65 -6.80 7.93
CA THR A 70 -1.71 -5.33 7.90
C THR A 70 -0.33 -4.84 7.45
N ILE A 71 -0.28 -3.81 6.64
CA ILE A 71 0.95 -3.32 6.03
C ILE A 71 1.21 -1.89 6.53
N ASP A 72 2.41 -1.63 7.01
CA ASP A 72 2.88 -0.33 7.45
C ASP A 72 4.25 -0.06 6.82
N ILE A 73 4.33 0.96 5.96
CA ILE A 73 5.54 1.31 5.22
C ILE A 73 5.84 2.79 5.41
N VAL A 74 7.02 3.09 5.93
CA VAL A 74 7.55 4.45 6.04
C VAL A 74 8.83 4.53 5.18
N ALA A 75 8.84 5.46 4.22
CA ALA A 75 10.00 5.72 3.38
C ALA A 75 10.29 7.22 3.31
N ALA A 76 11.44 7.68 3.81
CA ALA A 76 11.77 9.10 3.73
C ALA A 76 12.15 9.53 2.30
N ALA A 77 12.79 8.66 1.52
CA ALA A 77 13.09 8.95 0.11
C ALA A 77 13.02 7.70 -0.77
N GLY A 78 12.45 7.86 -1.96
CA GLY A 78 12.27 6.83 -2.99
C GLY A 78 10.82 6.33 -3.09
N GLY A 79 10.59 5.22 -3.78
CA GLY A 79 9.24 4.83 -4.23
C GLY A 79 8.69 3.60 -3.52
N VAL A 80 7.37 3.57 -3.31
CA VAL A 80 6.66 2.39 -2.81
C VAL A 80 5.72 1.88 -3.89
N SER A 81 5.81 0.60 -4.21
CA SER A 81 4.90 -0.09 -5.13
C SER A 81 4.26 -1.26 -4.38
N ILE A 82 2.93 -1.29 -4.31
CA ILE A 82 2.17 -2.38 -3.68
C ILE A 82 1.22 -2.96 -4.72
N ALA A 83 1.31 -4.27 -4.92
CA ALA A 83 0.39 -5.04 -5.76
C ALA A 83 -0.35 -6.07 -4.90
N LEU A 84 -1.60 -5.79 -4.56
CA LEU A 84 -2.54 -6.71 -3.93
C LEU A 84 -3.23 -7.50 -5.05
N VAL A 85 -2.69 -8.68 -5.35
CA VAL A 85 -3.17 -9.57 -6.42
C VAL A 85 -3.70 -10.88 -5.83
N ASP A 86 -3.98 -11.87 -6.68
CA ASP A 86 -4.39 -13.21 -6.26
C ASP A 86 -3.53 -13.76 -5.09
N GLY A 87 -4.21 -14.27 -4.07
CA GLY A 87 -3.63 -14.70 -2.80
C GLY A 87 -3.44 -13.61 -1.74
N ALA A 88 -3.77 -12.34 -2.02
CA ALA A 88 -3.67 -11.28 -1.03
C ALA A 88 -4.82 -11.31 -0.02
N HIS A 89 -4.48 -11.48 1.26
CA HIS A 89 -5.39 -11.36 2.40
C HIS A 89 -4.98 -10.19 3.28
N VAL A 90 -5.72 -9.08 3.25
CA VAL A 90 -5.23 -7.78 3.75
C VAL A 90 -6.27 -7.05 4.61
N GLY A 91 -5.83 -6.59 5.78
CA GLY A 91 -6.52 -5.62 6.64
C GLY A 91 -6.13 -4.20 6.27
N ASP A 92 -5.70 -3.39 7.22
CA ASP A 92 -5.27 -2.02 6.94
C ASP A 92 -3.92 -1.96 6.20
N VAL A 93 -3.76 -0.92 5.38
CA VAL A 93 -2.52 -0.59 4.67
C VAL A 93 -2.21 0.88 4.95
N THR A 94 -1.04 1.16 5.51
CA THR A 94 -0.53 2.51 5.72
C THR A 94 0.78 2.67 4.98
N VAL A 95 0.88 3.70 4.15
CA VAL A 95 2.09 4.03 3.41
C VAL A 95 2.37 5.52 3.54
N LEU A 96 3.54 5.85 4.08
CA LEU A 96 4.03 7.22 4.18
C LEU A 96 5.34 7.37 3.41
N VAL A 97 5.34 8.20 2.37
CA VAL A 97 6.53 8.54 1.58
C VAL A 97 6.85 10.02 1.67
N THR A 98 7.97 10.42 2.27
CA THR A 98 8.30 11.86 2.34
C THR A 98 8.73 12.40 0.97
N ALA A 99 9.61 11.72 0.26
CA ALA A 99 10.07 12.16 -1.06
C ALA A 99 10.11 11.00 -2.08
N GLY A 100 9.05 10.87 -2.87
CA GLY A 100 8.90 9.89 -3.93
C GLY A 100 7.46 9.49 -4.16
N GLY A 101 7.24 8.59 -5.10
CA GLY A 101 5.89 8.20 -5.54
C GLY A 101 5.37 6.95 -4.84
N ILE A 102 4.05 6.83 -4.81
CA ILE A 102 3.35 5.60 -4.41
C ILE A 102 2.62 5.05 -5.64
N THR A 103 2.80 3.77 -5.93
CA THR A 103 1.98 3.02 -6.89
C THR A 103 1.24 1.93 -6.13
N PHE A 104 -0.08 1.93 -6.22
CA PHE A 104 -0.94 0.97 -5.56
C PHE A 104 -1.82 0.29 -6.59
N VAL A 105 -1.75 -1.04 -6.65
CA VAL A 105 -2.57 -1.88 -7.51
C VAL A 105 -3.30 -2.89 -6.66
N MET A 106 -4.60 -3.02 -6.85
CA MET A 106 -5.46 -4.01 -6.19
C MET A 106 -6.39 -4.63 -7.23
N THR A 107 -6.46 -5.96 -7.26
CA THR A 107 -7.42 -6.72 -8.08
C THR A 107 -8.66 -7.11 -7.25
N ASP A 108 -9.72 -7.57 -7.92
CA ASP A 108 -10.95 -8.05 -7.30
C ASP A 108 -10.79 -9.40 -6.55
N ASP A 109 -9.70 -10.13 -6.80
CA ASP A 109 -9.34 -11.37 -6.10
C ASP A 109 -8.85 -11.18 -4.64
N VAL A 110 -8.68 -9.95 -4.17
CA VAL A 110 -8.17 -9.67 -2.82
C VAL A 110 -9.22 -10.01 -1.75
N VAL A 111 -8.78 -10.65 -0.66
CA VAL A 111 -9.62 -10.90 0.52
C VAL A 111 -9.38 -9.80 1.56
N LEU A 112 -10.39 -8.95 1.76
CA LEU A 112 -10.35 -7.92 2.80
C LEU A 112 -10.66 -8.50 4.18
N LEU A 113 -9.97 -7.98 5.20
CA LEU A 113 -10.20 -8.33 6.60
C LEU A 113 -11.10 -7.30 7.28
N GLY A 114 -12.40 -7.57 7.29
CA GLY A 114 -13.36 -6.72 7.99
C GLY A 114 -13.54 -5.38 7.27
N ASN A 115 -13.52 -4.29 8.04
CA ASN A 115 -13.51 -2.95 7.47
C ASN A 115 -12.06 -2.47 7.41
N SER A 116 -11.51 -2.38 6.20
CA SER A 116 -10.11 -2.00 5.98
C SER A 116 -9.99 -0.55 5.57
N THR A 117 -8.93 0.11 6.02
CA THR A 117 -8.50 1.43 5.54
C THR A 117 -7.15 1.32 4.86
N PHE A 118 -7.04 1.83 3.64
CA PHE A 118 -5.79 2.00 2.91
C PHE A 118 -5.44 3.48 2.89
N ASP A 119 -4.47 3.88 3.70
CA ASP A 119 -3.99 5.25 3.86
C ASP A 119 -2.65 5.43 3.13
N LEU A 120 -2.66 6.22 2.06
CA LEU A 120 -1.54 6.42 1.15
C LEU A 120 -1.14 7.90 1.15
N GLU A 121 -0.02 8.23 1.79
CA GLU A 121 0.46 9.60 1.93
C GLU A 121 1.83 9.81 1.27
N SER A 122 1.95 10.83 0.41
CA SER A 122 3.24 11.31 -0.09
C SER A 122 3.45 12.80 0.17
N THR A 123 4.56 13.23 0.79
CA THR A 123 4.79 14.68 0.94
C THR A 123 5.21 15.30 -0.40
N VAL A 124 6.20 14.72 -1.08
CA VAL A 124 6.67 15.18 -2.39
C VAL A 124 6.72 13.99 -3.35
N GLY A 125 5.75 13.93 -4.25
CA GLY A 125 5.62 12.89 -5.26
C GLY A 125 4.16 12.59 -5.58
N GLY A 126 3.96 11.89 -6.70
CA GLY A 126 2.62 11.49 -7.14
C GLY A 126 2.17 10.17 -6.53
N ILE A 127 0.86 9.97 -6.51
CA ILE A 127 0.23 8.71 -6.12
C ILE A 127 -0.56 8.19 -7.32
N THR A 128 -0.32 6.94 -7.70
CA THR A 128 -1.09 6.24 -8.74
C THR A 128 -1.81 5.06 -8.11
N ILE A 129 -3.13 4.97 -8.33
CA ILE A 129 -4.00 3.95 -7.76
C ILE A 129 -4.77 3.27 -8.89
N VAL A 130 -4.74 1.95 -8.91
CA VAL A 130 -5.66 1.12 -9.72
C VAL A 130 -6.25 0.08 -8.78
N ALA A 131 -7.51 0.22 -8.40
CA ALA A 131 -8.14 -0.67 -7.43
C ALA A 131 -9.48 -1.20 -7.93
N ASP A 132 -9.55 -2.50 -8.16
CA ASP A 132 -10.79 -3.19 -8.46
C ASP A 132 -11.34 -3.76 -7.15
N LEU A 133 -12.52 -3.29 -6.73
CA LEU A 133 -13.09 -3.70 -5.46
C LEU A 133 -13.60 -5.16 -5.56
N PRO A 134 -13.27 -6.04 -4.59
CA PRO A 134 -13.81 -7.38 -4.53
C PRO A 134 -15.33 -7.36 -4.43
N THR A 135 -16.00 -8.42 -4.88
CA THR A 135 -17.46 -8.49 -4.77
C THR A 135 -17.90 -8.58 -3.30
N GLY A 136 -18.81 -7.70 -2.87
CA GLY A 136 -19.51 -7.80 -1.58
C GLY A 136 -19.22 -6.68 -0.57
N PRO A 137 -17.97 -6.23 -0.39
CA PRO A 137 -17.66 -5.01 0.36
C PRO A 137 -18.18 -3.75 -0.34
N GLY A 138 -18.54 -2.74 0.45
CA GLY A 138 -18.74 -1.38 -0.07
C GLY A 138 -17.43 -0.61 -0.15
N GLY A 139 -17.25 0.26 -1.14
CA GLY A 139 -16.01 1.00 -1.38
C GLY A 139 -16.16 2.51 -1.20
N SER A 140 -15.12 3.15 -0.68
CA SER A 140 -14.95 4.61 -0.68
C SER A 140 -13.52 4.96 -1.05
N ILE A 141 -13.35 6.00 -1.87
CA ILE A 141 -12.05 6.59 -2.18
C ILE A 141 -12.12 8.10 -2.02
N GLU A 142 -11.21 8.66 -1.23
CA GLU A 142 -11.05 10.09 -1.05
C GLU A 142 -9.60 10.50 -1.31
N CYS A 143 -9.42 11.48 -2.19
CA CYS A 143 -8.12 11.96 -2.62
C CYS A 143 -7.96 13.45 -2.29
N SER A 144 -6.77 13.87 -1.89
CA SER A 144 -6.46 15.29 -1.67
C SER A 144 -5.03 15.65 -2.08
N THR A 145 -4.85 16.87 -2.57
CA THR A 145 -3.51 17.42 -2.86
C THR A 145 -3.37 18.84 -2.35
N GLY A 146 -2.19 19.19 -1.82
CA GLY A 146 -1.84 20.57 -1.49
C GLY A 146 -1.50 21.37 -2.75
N LEU A 147 -0.57 20.85 -3.56
CA LEU A 147 -0.16 21.40 -4.85
C LEU A 147 -0.11 20.29 -5.91
N GLY A 148 -1.05 20.33 -6.84
CA GLY A 148 -1.16 19.39 -7.95
C GLY A 148 -2.59 19.26 -8.44
N GLY A 149 -2.91 18.12 -9.04
CA GLY A 149 -4.26 17.77 -9.47
C GLY A 149 -4.66 16.40 -8.93
N VAL A 150 -5.96 16.19 -8.78
CA VAL A 150 -6.58 14.90 -8.50
C VAL A 150 -7.39 14.52 -9.74
N ASP A 151 -7.09 13.37 -10.32
CA ASP A 151 -7.88 12.74 -11.38
C ASP A 151 -8.39 11.39 -10.88
N ILE A 152 -9.71 11.18 -10.93
CA ILE A 152 -10.36 9.95 -10.47
C ILE A 152 -11.30 9.46 -11.55
N THR A 153 -11.07 8.24 -12.04
CA THR A 153 -12.01 7.48 -12.86
C THR A 153 -12.67 6.41 -11.98
N ALA A 154 -13.91 6.63 -11.57
CA ALA A 154 -14.65 5.72 -10.68
C ALA A 154 -15.85 5.10 -11.41
N VAL A 155 -15.67 3.92 -12.02
CA VAL A 155 -16.72 3.29 -12.83
C VAL A 155 -17.73 2.58 -11.94
N GLY A 156 -19.00 2.98 -12.00
CA GLY A 156 -20.06 2.35 -11.19
C GLY A 156 -20.18 2.89 -9.76
N TRP A 157 -19.31 3.83 -9.37
CA TRP A 157 -19.34 4.51 -8.10
C TRP A 157 -20.06 5.86 -8.23
N VAL A 158 -20.55 6.38 -7.12
CA VAL A 158 -21.27 7.66 -7.03
C VAL A 158 -20.30 8.73 -6.56
N GLU A 159 -20.23 9.83 -7.30
CA GLU A 159 -19.51 11.03 -6.86
C GLU A 159 -20.23 11.68 -5.67
N ILE A 160 -19.55 11.76 -4.53
CA ILE A 160 -20.01 12.48 -3.33
C ILE A 160 -19.51 13.92 -3.37
N THR A 161 -18.23 14.09 -3.71
CA THR A 161 -17.59 15.37 -4.04
C THR A 161 -16.60 15.18 -5.19
N ALA A 162 -16.02 16.26 -5.71
CA ALA A 162 -15.08 16.22 -6.84
C ALA A 162 -13.83 15.33 -6.61
N SER A 163 -13.51 14.96 -5.37
CA SER A 163 -12.39 14.08 -5.05
C SER A 163 -12.78 12.96 -4.07
N HIS A 164 -14.07 12.64 -3.98
CA HIS A 164 -14.59 11.58 -3.11
C HIS A 164 -15.72 10.81 -3.81
N TYR A 165 -15.53 9.50 -3.94
CA TYR A 165 -16.49 8.59 -4.58
C TYR A 165 -16.78 7.41 -3.66
N GLU A 166 -18.01 6.91 -3.71
CA GLU A 166 -18.48 5.76 -2.92
C GLU A 166 -19.31 4.79 -3.76
N THR A 167 -19.24 3.50 -3.47
CA THR A 167 -20.24 2.55 -3.99
C THR A 167 -21.59 2.79 -3.33
N ALA A 168 -22.69 2.43 -4.01
CA ALA A 168 -24.05 2.68 -3.50
C ALA A 168 -24.35 1.98 -2.16
N ASP A 169 -23.58 0.96 -1.82
CA ASP A 169 -23.73 0.12 -0.65
C ASP A 169 -22.69 0.41 0.45
N TYR A 170 -21.80 1.38 0.24
CA TYR A 170 -20.87 1.88 1.26
C TYR A 170 -21.62 2.35 2.51
N GLY A 171 -21.15 1.88 3.68
CA GLY A 171 -21.81 2.13 4.98
C GLY A 171 -23.08 1.30 5.25
N THR A 172 -23.53 0.47 4.29
CA THR A 172 -24.69 -0.43 4.47
C THR A 172 -24.34 -1.91 4.41
N THR A 173 -23.26 -2.27 3.70
CA THR A 173 -22.67 -3.61 3.72
C THR A 173 -21.96 -3.89 5.04
N SER A 174 -21.79 -5.18 5.37
CA SER A 174 -21.12 -5.60 6.61
C SER A 174 -19.59 -5.45 6.56
N GLN A 175 -19.02 -5.22 5.38
CA GLN A 175 -17.60 -5.02 5.13
C GLN A 175 -17.42 -3.84 4.20
N SER A 176 -16.38 -3.04 4.44
CA SER A 176 -16.06 -1.89 3.60
C SER A 176 -14.56 -1.73 3.39
N LEU A 177 -14.20 -1.12 2.26
CA LEU A 177 -12.87 -0.60 2.01
C LEU A 177 -12.93 0.93 1.91
N THR A 178 -12.07 1.60 2.65
CA THR A 178 -11.85 3.04 2.52
C THR A 178 -10.41 3.28 2.04
N ILE A 179 -10.24 3.89 0.88
CA ILE A 179 -8.95 4.32 0.35
C ILE A 179 -8.83 5.83 0.58
N LEU A 180 -7.80 6.25 1.31
CA LEU A 180 -7.42 7.64 1.52
C LEU A 180 -6.10 7.86 0.81
N ALA A 181 -6.05 8.87 -0.07
CA ALA A 181 -4.83 9.20 -0.79
C ALA A 181 -4.54 10.70 -0.65
N GLN A 182 -3.35 11.04 -0.16
CA GLN A 182 -2.97 12.43 0.06
C GLN A 182 -1.57 12.72 -0.45
N THR A 183 -1.41 13.84 -1.16
CA THR A 183 -0.09 14.38 -1.45
C THR A 183 0.06 15.86 -1.11
N THR A 184 1.18 16.28 -0.54
CA THR A 184 1.41 17.73 -0.32
C THR A 184 1.84 18.42 -1.62
N THR A 185 2.74 17.82 -2.39
CA THR A 185 3.19 18.31 -3.70
C THR A 185 3.31 17.14 -4.66
N GLY A 186 2.37 17.07 -5.61
CA GLY A 186 2.24 15.96 -6.55
C GLY A 186 0.81 15.82 -7.08
N GLY A 187 0.65 15.03 -8.14
CA GLY A 187 -0.67 14.64 -8.65
C GLY A 187 -1.12 13.29 -8.08
N ILE A 188 -2.43 13.10 -7.99
CA ILE A 188 -3.04 11.79 -7.74
C ILE A 188 -3.81 11.39 -8.98
N ASP A 189 -3.54 10.19 -9.48
CA ASP A 189 -4.27 9.55 -10.58
C ASP A 189 -4.84 8.22 -10.05
N ALA A 190 -6.16 8.10 -10.01
CA ALA A 190 -6.84 6.95 -9.44
C ALA A 190 -7.89 6.37 -10.39
N ILE A 191 -7.87 5.05 -10.54
CA ILE A 191 -8.91 4.28 -11.21
C ILE A 191 -9.50 3.32 -10.18
N VAL A 192 -10.81 3.40 -9.97
CA VAL A 192 -11.55 2.44 -9.15
C VAL A 192 -12.71 1.83 -9.94
N THR A 193 -12.91 0.52 -9.79
CA THR A 193 -14.03 -0.20 -10.39
C THR A 193 -14.78 -1.04 -9.35
#